data_AF-A0A852BK18-F1
#
_entry.id   AF-A0A852BK18-F1
#
_cell.length_a   1.000
_cell.length_b   1.000
_cell.length_c   1.000
_cell.angle_alpha   90.00
_cell.angle_beta   90.00
_cell.angle_gamma   90.00
#
_symmetry.space_group_name_H-M   'P 1'
#
loop_
_entity.id
_entity.type
_entity.pdbx_description
1 polymer ?
#
loop_
_entity_poly.entity_id
_entity_poly.type
_entity_poly.pdbx_seq_one_letter_code
_entity_poly.pdbx_strand_id
1 'polypeptide(L)'
;MGRSGAPLRLALEGNIAVGKSTFLKLLGATFPRWHLVTEPVAQWREVPAAGTAQVSPGSANLLRMMYREPARWSYTFQSFSCL
;
A
#
# COMPACT_ATOMS: atom_id res chain seq x y z
N MET A 1 18.68 21.43 25.39
CA MET A 1 19.24 20.16 24.86
C MET A 1 18.14 19.44 24.07
N GLY A 2 18.00 19.74 22.77
CA GLY A 2 17.09 19.02 21.89
C GLY A 2 17.91 18.04 21.07
N ARG A 3 17.73 16.73 21.27
CA ARG A 3 18.26 15.75 20.31
C ARG A 3 17.51 15.96 19.00
N SER A 4 18.17 16.60 18.04
CA SER A 4 17.82 16.52 16.62
C SER A 4 18.10 15.08 16.18
N GLY A 5 17.19 14.17 16.52
CA GLY A 5 17.22 12.78 16.11
C GLY A 5 16.27 12.57 14.96
N ALA A 6 16.70 11.82 13.94
CA ALA A 6 15.81 11.40 12.87
C ALA A 6 14.54 10.73 13.44
N PRO A 7 13.37 10.93 12.82
CA PRO A 7 12.13 10.30 13.27
C PRO A 7 12.28 8.77 13.29
N LEU A 8 11.80 8.13 14.36
CA LEU A 8 11.75 6.68 14.47
C LEU A 8 10.81 6.13 13.40
N ARG A 9 11.31 5.19 12.59
CA ARG A 9 10.52 4.49 11.56
C ARG A 9 10.24 3.08 12.03
N LEU A 10 8.97 2.68 12.05
CA LEU A 10 8.51 1.36 12.46
C LEU A 10 7.71 0.75 11.31
N ALA A 11 7.94 -0.52 11.01
CA ALA A 11 7.13 -1.30 10.07
C ALA A 11 6.19 -2.21 10.86
N LEU A 12 4.91 -2.22 10.48
CA LEU A 12 3.91 -3.13 11.03
C LEU A 12 3.77 -4.34 10.10
N GLU A 13 4.40 -5.45 10.48
CA GLU A 13 4.39 -6.69 9.71
C GLU A 13 3.28 -7.64 10.16
N GLY A 14 2.81 -8.49 9.24
CA GLY A 14 1.82 -9.52 9.53
C GLY A 14 1.14 -10.04 8.28
N ASN A 15 0.54 -11.23 8.39
CA ASN A 15 -0.09 -11.91 7.25
C ASN A 15 -1.31 -11.13 6.69
N ILE A 16 -1.78 -11.53 5.52
CA ILE A 16 -2.98 -10.98 4.88
C ILE A 16 -4.18 -11.14 5.82
N ALA A 17 -4.99 -10.08 5.93
CA ALA A 17 -6.21 -10.02 6.74
C ALA A 17 -6.06 -10.19 8.27
N VAL A 18 -4.84 -10.22 8.83
CA VAL A 18 -4.62 -10.34 10.30
C VAL A 18 -5.10 -9.11 11.12
N GLY A 19 -5.52 -8.03 10.47
CA GLY A 19 -6.04 -6.83 11.14
C GLY A 19 -5.08 -5.64 11.21
N LYS A 20 -4.00 -5.61 10.42
CA LYS A 20 -3.01 -4.51 10.39
C LYS A 20 -3.66 -3.12 10.24
N SER A 21 -4.58 -2.95 9.28
CA SER A 21 -5.26 -1.67 9.06
C SER A 21 -6.14 -1.25 10.23
N THR A 22 -6.76 -2.22 10.93
CA THR A 22 -7.53 -1.95 12.14
C THR A 22 -6.63 -1.48 13.27
N PHE A 23 -5.48 -2.14 13.44
CA PHE A 23 -4.49 -1.74 14.44
C PHE A 23 -3.88 -0.36 14.15
N LEU A 24 -3.55 -0.04 12.89
CA LEU A 24 -3.08 1.30 12.50
C LEU A 24 -4.09 2.40 12.84
N LYS A 25 -5.40 2.16 12.66
CA LYS A 25 -6.44 3.13 13.06
C LYS A 25 -6.41 3.41 14.57
N LEU A 26 -6.22 2.37 15.39
CA LEU A 26 -6.09 2.53 16.85
C LEU A 26 -4.83 3.31 17.21
N LEU A 27 -3.69 3.04 16.57
CA LEU A 27 -2.45 3.77 16.77
C LEU A 27 -2.59 5.26 16.39
N GLY A 28 -3.27 5.56 15.28
CA GLY A 28 -3.52 6.95 14.86
C GLY A 28 -4.39 7.71 15.85
N ALA A 29 -5.41 7.06 16.41
CA ALA A 29 -6.25 7.65 17.45
C ALA A 29 -5.48 7.85 18.77
N THR A 30 -4.61 6.90 19.14
CA THR A 30 -3.85 6.91 20.39
C THR A 30 -2.67 7.87 20.35
N PHE A 31 -2.02 8.01 19.18
CA PHE A 31 -0.84 8.84 18.98
C PHE A 31 -1.03 9.82 17.82
N PRO A 32 -1.78 10.92 17.99
CA PRO A 32 -2.13 11.83 16.89
C PRO A 32 -0.94 12.52 16.20
N ARG A 33 0.23 12.56 16.85
CA ARG A 33 1.46 13.11 16.27
C ARG A 33 2.23 12.11 15.39
N TRP A 34 1.83 10.84 15.38
CA TRP A 34 2.48 9.83 14.56
C TRP A 34 2.03 9.98 13.11
N HIS A 35 3.00 9.88 12.20
CA HIS A 35 2.72 9.83 10.78
C HIS A 35 2.47 8.39 10.36
N LEU A 36 1.26 8.08 9.90
CA LEU A 36 0.88 6.75 9.44
C LEU A 36 0.98 6.68 7.91
N VAL A 37 1.57 5.59 7.41
CA VAL A 37 1.59 5.24 5.98
C VAL A 37 0.90 3.89 5.86
N THR A 38 -0.17 3.82 5.07
CA THR A 38 -0.89 2.57 4.79
C THR A 38 -0.47 1.99 3.45
N GLU A 39 -0.52 0.66 3.31
CA GLU A 39 -0.34 -0.01 2.02
C GLU A 39 -1.30 0.58 0.95
N PRO A 40 -0.81 0.88 -0.26
CA PRO A 40 -1.60 1.54 -1.30
C PRO A 40 -2.51 0.58 -2.07
N VAL A 41 -3.34 -0.20 -1.36
CA VAL A 41 -4.22 -1.24 -1.94
C VAL A 41 -5.16 -0.69 -3.03
N ALA A 42 -5.62 0.55 -2.90
CA ALA A 42 -6.45 1.20 -3.91
C ALA A 42 -5.70 1.39 -5.23
N GLN A 43 -4.44 1.83 -5.17
CA GLN A 43 -3.60 2.05 -6.36
C GLN A 43 -3.33 0.74 -7.09
N TRP A 44 -3.24 -0.39 -6.37
CA TRP A 44 -3.08 -1.71 -6.97
C TRP A 44 -4.34 -2.21 -7.69
N ARG A 45 -5.52 -1.70 -7.33
CA ARG A 45 -6.81 -2.12 -7.87
C ARG A 45 -7.28 -1.24 -9.04
N GLU A 46 -6.76 -0.02 -9.13
CA GLU A 46 -7.21 1.03 -10.04
C GLU A 46 -6.02 1.65 -10.78
N VAL A 47 -5.20 0.80 -11.42
CA VAL A 47 -4.05 1.25 -12.21
C VAL A 47 -4.57 1.94 -13.48
N PRO A 48 -4.25 3.22 -13.73
CA PRO A 48 -4.72 3.94 -14.92
C PRO A 48 -4.24 3.27 -16.22
N ALA A 49 -5.04 3.39 -17.27
CA ALA A 49 -4.62 2.98 -18.61
C ALA A 49 -3.49 3.90 -19.10
N ALA A 50 -2.55 3.35 -19.88
CA ALA A 50 -1.42 4.09 -20.41
C ALA A 50 -1.89 5.36 -21.17
N GLY A 51 -1.30 6.51 -20.84
CA GLY A 51 -1.66 7.81 -21.43
C GLY A 51 -2.82 8.54 -20.75
N THR A 52 -3.38 7.99 -19.67
CA THR A 52 -4.41 8.67 -18.85
C THR A 52 -3.91 8.83 -17.41
N ALA A 53 -4.15 9.99 -16.81
CA ALA A 53 -3.76 10.24 -15.42
C ALA A 53 -4.89 9.88 -14.41
N GLN A 54 -5.99 9.28 -14.90
CA GLN A 54 -7.23 9.09 -14.15
C GLN A 54 -7.80 7.70 -14.41
N VAL A 55 -8.47 7.17 -13.40
CA VAL A 55 -9.22 5.92 -13.49
C VAL A 55 -10.31 6.08 -14.54
N SER A 56 -10.17 5.32 -15.62
CA SER A 56 -11.03 5.39 -16.80
C SER A 56 -11.51 3.97 -17.18
N PRO A 57 -12.50 3.86 -18.07
CA PRO A 57 -12.83 2.59 -18.70
C PRO A 57 -11.56 2.03 -19.38
N GLY A 58 -11.02 0.93 -18.85
CA GLY A 58 -9.73 0.37 -19.27
C GLY A 58 -8.64 0.37 -18.18
N SER A 59 -8.92 0.92 -17.00
CA SER A 59 -8.06 0.76 -15.82
C SER A 59 -7.90 -0.71 -15.41
N ALA A 60 -6.70 -1.07 -14.96
CA ALA A 60 -6.33 -2.43 -14.63
C ALA A 60 -6.35 -2.67 -13.11
N ASN A 61 -6.81 -3.86 -12.71
CA ASN A 61 -6.72 -4.32 -11.32
C ASN A 61 -5.55 -5.31 -11.21
N LEU A 62 -4.36 -4.78 -10.94
CA LEU A 62 -3.12 -5.55 -10.94
C LEU A 62 -3.09 -6.59 -9.81
N LEU A 63 -3.68 -6.25 -8.66
CA LEU A 63 -3.83 -7.19 -7.53
C LEU A 63 -4.64 -8.42 -7.96
N ARG A 64 -5.77 -8.21 -8.65
CA ARG A 64 -6.62 -9.29 -9.17
C ARG A 64 -5.91 -10.08 -10.26
N MET A 65 -5.15 -9.43 -11.14
CA MET A 65 -4.38 -10.09 -12.21
C MET A 65 -3.31 -11.02 -11.62
N MET A 66 -2.61 -10.58 -10.57
CA MET A 66 -1.65 -11.39 -9.82
C MET A 66 -2.30 -12.64 -9.22
N TYR A 67 -3.45 -12.51 -8.54
CA TYR A 67 -4.14 -13.67 -7.98
C TYR A 67 -4.70 -14.64 -9.04
N ARG A 68 -5.03 -14.15 -10.23
CA ARG A 68 -5.60 -14.98 -11.31
C ARG A 68 -4.55 -15.76 -12.09
N GLU A 69 -3.45 -15.10 -12.45
CA GLU A 69 -2.44 -15.68 -13.32
C GLU A 69 -1.04 -15.30 -12.81
N PRO A 70 -0.62 -15.85 -11.65
CA PRO A 70 0.57 -15.40 -10.94
C PRO A 70 1.85 -15.60 -11.75
N ALA A 71 1.93 -16.64 -12.59
CA ALA A 71 3.08 -16.86 -13.48
C ALA A 71 3.31 -15.69 -14.44
N ARG A 72 2.25 -14.98 -14.85
CA ARG A 72 2.33 -13.84 -15.75
C ARG A 72 2.53 -12.51 -15.01
N TRP A 73 1.86 -12.34 -13.87
CA TRP A 73 1.68 -11.03 -13.24
C TRP A 73 2.42 -10.83 -11.91
N SER A 74 3.02 -11.86 -11.31
CA SER A 74 3.72 -11.70 -10.02
C SER A 74 4.87 -10.70 -10.08
N TYR A 75 5.73 -10.81 -11.09
CA TYR A 75 6.85 -9.87 -11.26
C TYR A 75 6.35 -8.43 -11.41
N THR A 76 5.38 -8.20 -12.31
CA THR A 76 4.79 -6.88 -12.54
C THR A 76 4.14 -6.31 -11.28
N PHE A 77 3.38 -7.12 -10.54
CA PHE A 77 2.74 -6.68 -9.31
C PHE A 77 3.76 -6.33 -8.23
N GLN A 78 4.75 -7.19 -7.99
CA GLN A 78 5.78 -6.97 -6.97
C GLN A 78 6.65 -5.74 -7.27
N SER A 79 6.99 -5.52 -8.54
CA SER A 79 7.71 -4.31 -8.94
C SER A 79 6.87 -3.03 -8.77
N PHE A 80 5.56 -3.11 -8.99
CA PHE A 80 4.65 -1.98 -8.79
C PHE A 80 4.33 -1.73 -7.31
N SER A 81 4.24 -2.76 -6.47
CA SER A 81 3.88 -2.62 -5.06
C SER A 81 4.95 -1.95 -4.19
N CYS A 82 6.19 -1.93 -4.66
CA CYS A 82 7.33 -1.30 -3.98
C CYS A 82 7.53 0.18 -4.34
N LEU A 83 6.79 0.70 -5.32
CA LEU A 83 6.80 2.10 -5.76
C LEU A 83 5.75 2.92 -4.99
#